data_AF-A0A943K2Q8-F1
#
_entry.id   AF-A0A943K2Q8-F1
#
_cell.length_a   1.000
_cell.length_b   1.000
_cell.length_c   1.000
_cell.angle_alpha   90.00
_cell.angle_beta   90.00
_cell.angle_gamma   90.00
#
_symmetry.space_group_name_H-M   'P 1'
#
loop_
_entity.id
_entity.type
_entity.pdbx_description
1 polymer ?
#
loop_
_entity_poly.entity_id
_entity_poly.type
_entity_poly.pdbx_seq_one_letter_code
_entity_poly.pdbx_strand_id
1 'polypeptide(L)'
;MMLNWRVLMTVAVVKNNALKYEDEVVYRKRSSMIECIHEFNQATGKRIRTTYFDYFDDKKVKSIEEYDQETGKRVKSTNFVLFKSVHEYDPITGKKIKTTNFDIRNDKRITSVHEYNQEFGNISRVLIYRTDGRSISMVKEYNPETEQIVRCINYKRNSSAISSISNYEIKDDRTIKTTFYYNPLTKNLTTRPVSNKDEQHDDVNPVREIDKAKMEKLIDNLFRDKLTFSSLSL
;
A
#
# COMPACT_ATOMS: atom_id res chain seq x y z
N MET A 1 64.90 -55.87 26.71
CA MET A 1 63.85 -55.86 25.67
C MET A 1 62.52 -55.73 26.37
N MET A 2 61.96 -54.52 26.48
CA MET A 2 60.52 -54.31 26.65
C MET A 2 60.20 -52.82 26.43
N LEU A 3 59.22 -52.59 25.56
CA LEU A 3 58.81 -51.33 24.97
C LEU A 3 58.08 -50.43 25.98
N ASN A 4 58.37 -49.12 25.90
CA ASN A 4 57.48 -48.03 26.25
C ASN A 4 56.08 -48.23 25.65
N TRP A 5 55.02 -47.74 26.31
CA TRP A 5 54.01 -46.84 25.70
C TRP A 5 53.31 -45.99 26.78
N ARG A 6 53.62 -44.69 26.78
CA ARG A 6 52.83 -43.63 27.41
C ARG A 6 51.62 -43.34 26.51
N VAL A 7 50.41 -43.43 27.05
CA VAL A 7 49.22 -42.84 26.42
C VAL A 7 48.90 -41.55 27.17
N LEU A 8 49.37 -40.43 26.63
CA LEU A 8 48.85 -39.10 26.95
C LEU A 8 47.59 -38.90 26.12
N MET A 9 46.42 -39.02 26.74
CA MET A 9 45.17 -38.52 26.12
C MET A 9 45.18 -37.00 26.19
N THR A 10 45.58 -36.37 25.09
CA THR A 10 45.33 -34.95 24.86
C THR A 10 43.86 -34.79 24.50
N VAL A 11 43.05 -34.30 25.43
CA VAL A 11 41.69 -33.83 25.13
C VAL A 11 41.84 -32.60 24.25
N ALA A 12 41.61 -32.78 22.93
CA ALA A 12 41.48 -31.67 22.02
C ALA A 12 40.20 -30.90 22.40
N VAL A 13 40.37 -29.74 23.04
CA VAL A 13 39.30 -28.74 23.15
C VAL A 13 39.02 -28.24 21.73
N VAL A 14 38.05 -28.86 21.06
CA VAL A 14 37.46 -28.32 19.84
C VAL A 14 36.79 -27.02 20.24
N LYS A 15 37.50 -25.91 20.09
CA LYS A 15 36.87 -24.58 20.07
C LYS A 15 35.96 -24.60 18.84
N ASN A 16 34.67 -24.82 19.06
CA ASN A 16 33.62 -24.51 18.10
C ASN A 16 33.67 -22.99 17.87
N ASN A 17 34.55 -22.55 16.97
CA ASN A 17 34.46 -21.22 16.36
C ASN A 17 33.25 -21.26 15.44
N ALA A 18 32.05 -21.15 16.02
CA ALA A 18 30.88 -20.75 15.25
C ALA A 18 31.24 -19.43 14.57
N LEU A 19 31.23 -19.41 13.23
CA LEU A 19 31.40 -18.19 12.45
C LEU A 19 30.36 -17.19 12.93
N LYS A 20 30.81 -16.15 13.65
CA LYS A 20 29.96 -15.02 14.02
C LYS A 20 29.97 -14.07 12.85
N TYR A 21 28.84 -13.96 12.16
CA TYR A 21 28.67 -12.98 11.10
C TYR A 21 28.36 -11.64 11.76
N GLU A 22 29.29 -10.71 11.73
CA GLU A 22 29.09 -9.39 12.32
C GLU A 22 28.30 -8.48 11.39
N ASP A 23 27.55 -7.55 11.98
CA ASP A 23 26.87 -6.51 11.22
C ASP A 23 27.90 -5.60 10.53
N GLU A 24 27.62 -5.23 9.29
CA GLU A 24 28.52 -4.44 8.46
C GLU A 24 28.03 -2.99 8.41
N VAL A 25 28.89 -2.04 8.80
CA VAL A 25 28.63 -0.61 8.69
C VAL A 25 29.28 -0.08 7.41
N VAL A 26 28.44 0.40 6.49
CA VAL A 26 28.88 0.97 5.22
C VAL A 26 28.89 2.49 5.33
N TYR A 27 30.05 3.09 5.09
CA TYR A 27 30.25 4.54 5.08
C TYR A 27 30.21 5.07 3.65
N ARG A 28 29.75 6.31 3.51
CA ARG A 28 29.71 6.98 2.21
C ARG A 28 31.12 7.23 1.70
N LYS A 29 31.27 7.24 0.38
CA LYS A 29 32.55 7.51 -0.28
C LYS A 29 33.14 8.84 0.20
N ARG A 30 34.34 8.79 0.79
CA ARG A 30 35.10 9.96 1.30
C ARG A 30 34.40 10.72 2.44
N SER A 31 33.54 10.07 3.22
CA SER A 31 32.90 10.66 4.39
C SER A 31 32.90 9.68 5.56
N SER A 32 32.90 10.21 6.78
CA SER A 32 32.64 9.42 7.98
C SER A 32 31.14 9.18 8.21
N MET A 33 30.28 9.71 7.34
CA MET A 33 28.84 9.54 7.43
C MET A 33 28.42 8.13 7.03
N ILE A 34 27.53 7.54 7.81
CA ILE A 34 26.98 6.21 7.55
C ILE A 34 26.02 6.29 6.34
N GLU A 35 26.16 5.35 5.42
CA GLU A 35 25.23 5.13 4.32
C GLU A 35 24.15 4.12 4.73
N CYS A 36 24.58 2.93 5.15
CA CYS A 36 23.71 1.90 5.64
C CYS A 36 24.42 0.95 6.61
N ILE A 37 23.62 0.16 7.32
CA ILE A 37 24.09 -0.97 8.14
C ILE A 37 23.42 -2.23 7.61
N HIS A 38 24.21 -3.24 7.29
CA HIS A 38 23.74 -4.58 6.95
C HIS A 38 23.80 -5.47 8.18
N GLU A 39 22.69 -6.15 8.48
CA GLU A 39 22.61 -7.09 9.58
C GLU A 39 22.48 -8.51 9.05
N PHE A 40 23.20 -9.43 9.70
CA PHE A 40 23.30 -10.81 9.26
C PHE A 40 22.82 -11.79 10.34
N ASN A 41 22.19 -12.87 9.90
CA ASN A 41 21.86 -13.99 10.77
C ASN A 41 23.16 -14.64 11.26
N GLN A 42 23.34 -14.71 12.57
CA GLN A 42 24.56 -15.21 13.20
C GLN A 42 24.87 -16.68 12.90
N ALA A 43 23.87 -17.50 12.59
CA ALA A 43 24.04 -18.92 12.30
C ALA A 43 24.26 -19.19 10.81
N THR A 44 23.59 -18.43 9.93
CA THR A 44 23.58 -18.72 8.48
C THR A 44 24.41 -17.75 7.64
N GLY A 45 24.78 -16.59 8.19
CA GLY A 45 25.46 -15.52 7.48
C GLY A 45 24.62 -14.83 6.40
N LYS A 46 23.33 -15.16 6.32
CA LYS A 46 22.43 -14.50 5.38
C LYS A 46 22.01 -13.15 5.92
N ARG A 47 21.96 -12.16 5.04
CA ARG A 47 21.48 -10.81 5.36
C ARG A 47 20.01 -10.88 5.76
N ILE A 48 19.67 -10.29 6.91
CA ILE A 48 18.30 -10.25 7.44
C ILE A 48 17.69 -8.86 7.35
N ARG A 49 18.54 -7.82 7.41
CA ARG A 49 18.09 -6.44 7.40
C ARG A 49 19.15 -5.51 6.80
N THR A 50 18.69 -4.46 6.15
CA THR A 50 19.52 -3.29 5.81
C THR A 50 18.82 -2.04 6.30
N THR A 51 19.52 -1.22 7.09
CA THR A 51 19.02 0.08 7.54
C THR A 51 19.76 1.17 6.78
N TYR A 52 19.03 1.96 5.98
CA TYR A 52 19.57 3.10 5.23
C TYR A 52 19.34 4.40 5.99
N PHE A 53 20.34 5.28 5.98
CA PHE A 53 20.28 6.57 6.66
C PHE A 53 20.08 7.73 5.68
N ASP A 54 19.56 8.85 6.19
CA ASP A 54 19.30 10.06 5.42
C ASP A 54 20.60 10.71 4.97
N TYR A 55 20.61 11.23 3.73
CA TYR A 55 21.82 11.78 3.13
C TYR A 55 22.33 13.04 3.85
N PHE A 56 21.46 13.83 4.49
CA PHE A 56 21.89 15.04 5.19
C PHE A 56 22.14 14.81 6.68
N ASP A 57 21.56 13.74 7.24
CA ASP A 57 21.68 13.38 8.65
C ASP A 57 21.74 11.85 8.80
N ASP A 58 22.94 11.30 8.99
CA ASP A 58 23.16 9.86 9.12
C ASP A 58 22.70 9.29 10.47
N LYS A 59 22.12 10.10 11.35
CA LYS A 59 21.39 9.64 12.55
C LYS A 59 19.92 9.36 12.26
N LYS A 60 19.41 9.86 11.14
CA LYS A 60 18.01 9.70 10.74
C LYS A 60 17.87 8.52 9.80
N VAL A 61 17.04 7.55 10.17
CA VAL A 61 16.73 6.42 9.28
C VAL A 61 15.86 6.89 8.11
N LYS A 62 16.31 6.61 6.90
CA LYS A 62 15.58 6.87 5.64
C LYS A 62 14.64 5.72 5.31
N SER A 63 15.16 4.50 5.36
CA SER A 63 14.40 3.29 5.05
C SER A 63 15.02 2.06 5.69
N ILE A 64 14.22 1.01 5.84
CA ILE A 64 14.65 -0.31 6.30
C ILE A 64 14.20 -1.34 5.27
N GLU A 65 15.07 -2.27 4.92
CA GLU A 65 14.75 -3.44 4.11
C GLU A 65 14.94 -4.70 4.94
N GLU A 66 13.99 -5.63 4.85
CA GLU A 66 14.01 -6.92 5.54
C GLU A 66 14.01 -8.03 4.49
N TYR A 67 14.76 -9.11 4.76
CA TYR A 67 14.99 -10.19 3.81
C TYR A 67 14.57 -11.55 4.39
N ASP A 68 14.05 -12.40 3.52
CA ASP A 68 13.75 -13.79 3.83
C ASP A 68 15.04 -14.57 4.12
N GLN A 69 15.04 -15.36 5.19
CA GLN A 69 16.24 -16.09 5.60
C GLN A 69 16.47 -17.37 4.79
N GLU A 70 15.48 -17.87 4.06
CA GLU A 70 15.61 -19.06 3.24
C GLU A 70 16.07 -18.67 1.83
N THR A 71 15.35 -17.76 1.19
CA THR A 71 15.58 -17.36 -0.20
C THR A 71 16.57 -16.19 -0.35
N GLY A 72 16.80 -15.41 0.71
CA GLY A 72 17.60 -14.18 0.66
C GLY A 72 16.93 -13.02 -0.09
N LYS A 73 15.67 -13.20 -0.53
CA LYS A 73 14.92 -12.16 -1.23
C LYS A 73 14.35 -11.15 -0.24
N ARG A 74 14.17 -9.90 -0.70
CA ARG A 74 13.51 -8.86 0.09
C ARG A 74 12.06 -9.26 0.33
N VAL A 75 11.60 -9.15 1.57
CA VAL A 75 10.20 -9.42 1.97
C VAL A 75 9.47 -8.15 2.39
N LYS A 76 10.21 -7.15 2.86
CA LYS A 76 9.62 -5.88 3.28
C LYS A 76 10.57 -4.72 3.08
N SER A 77 10.02 -3.57 2.75
CA SER A 77 10.72 -2.29 2.75
C SER A 77 9.86 -1.23 3.42
N THR A 78 10.41 -0.53 4.41
CA THR A 78 9.74 0.56 5.12
C THR A 78 10.46 1.86 4.80
N ASN A 79 9.75 2.85 4.26
CA ASN A 79 10.28 4.18 3.96
C ASN A 79 9.73 5.19 4.96
N PHE A 80 10.60 6.05 5.52
CA PHE A 80 10.23 7.00 6.58
C PHE A 80 10.22 8.48 6.15
N VAL A 81 10.69 8.79 4.94
CA VAL A 81 10.88 10.17 4.45
C VAL A 81 9.62 10.69 3.75
N LEU A 82 9.75 11.33 2.57
CA LEU A 82 8.67 12.06 1.88
C LEU A 82 7.46 11.18 1.56
N PHE A 83 7.70 9.93 1.15
CA PHE A 83 6.65 8.97 0.80
C PHE A 83 6.64 7.83 1.81
N LYS A 84 6.14 8.11 3.01
CA LYS A 84 6.03 7.13 4.09
C LYS A 84 5.21 5.94 3.60
N SER A 85 5.85 4.79 3.56
CA SER A 85 5.25 3.60 2.94
C SER A 85 5.88 2.32 3.47
N VAL A 86 5.09 1.25 3.43
CA VAL A 86 5.55 -0.12 3.64
C VAL A 86 5.25 -0.90 2.38
N HIS A 87 6.28 -1.45 1.75
CA HIS A 87 6.16 -2.39 0.65
C HIS A 87 6.37 -3.80 1.18
N GLU A 88 5.49 -4.71 0.80
CA GLU A 88 5.58 -6.13 1.10
C GLU A 88 5.84 -6.89 -0.20
N TYR A 89 6.64 -7.95 -0.13
CA TYR A 89 7.10 -8.72 -1.28
C TYR A 89 6.91 -10.22 -1.04
N ASP A 90 6.64 -10.94 -2.11
CA ASP A 90 6.57 -12.39 -2.09
C ASP A 90 7.99 -12.98 -1.94
N PRO A 91 8.25 -13.83 -0.92
CA PRO A 91 9.60 -14.33 -0.62
C PRO A 91 10.14 -15.28 -1.69
N ILE A 92 9.29 -15.89 -2.51
CA ILE A 92 9.68 -16.89 -3.51
C ILE A 92 10.00 -16.21 -4.84
N THR A 93 9.13 -15.33 -5.32
CA THR A 93 9.26 -14.63 -6.61
C THR A 93 10.10 -13.35 -6.47
N GLY A 94 10.01 -12.66 -5.32
CA GLY A 94 10.56 -11.33 -5.10
C GLY A 94 9.69 -10.20 -5.67
N LYS A 95 8.50 -10.52 -6.20
CA LYS A 95 7.56 -9.52 -6.72
C LYS A 95 6.86 -8.82 -5.56
N LYS A 96 6.49 -7.56 -5.78
CA LYS A 96 5.74 -6.77 -4.80
C LYS A 96 4.32 -7.34 -4.68
N ILE A 97 3.83 -7.52 -3.45
CA ILE A 97 2.46 -7.97 -3.17
C ILE A 97 1.56 -6.82 -2.76
N LYS A 98 2.12 -5.85 -2.04
CA LYS A 98 1.35 -4.78 -1.42
C LYS A 98 2.20 -3.56 -1.14
N THR A 99 1.57 -2.39 -1.23
CA THR A 99 2.10 -1.13 -0.71
C THR A 99 1.07 -0.52 0.22
N THR A 100 1.46 -0.19 1.44
CA THR A 100 0.65 0.63 2.37
C THR A 100 1.30 2.00 2.47
N ASN A 101 0.58 3.05 2.09
CA ASN A 101 1.04 4.43 2.16
C ASN A 101 0.46 5.11 3.39
N PHE A 102 1.27 5.97 4.01
CA PHE A 102 0.93 6.67 5.23
C PHE A 102 0.94 8.18 5.01
N ASP A 103 0.24 8.88 5.87
CA ASP A 103 0.22 10.33 5.87
C ASP A 103 1.58 10.89 6.30
N ILE A 104 2.06 11.91 5.57
CA ILE A 104 3.38 12.48 5.81
C ILE A 104 3.49 13.11 7.21
N ARG A 105 2.39 13.70 7.72
CA ARG A 105 2.31 14.37 9.03
C ARG A 105 1.96 13.40 10.16
N ASN A 106 1.24 12.32 9.86
CA ASN A 106 0.83 11.31 10.82
C ASN A 106 1.11 9.90 10.28
N ASP A 107 2.22 9.30 10.69
CA ASP A 107 2.66 7.97 10.25
C ASP A 107 1.73 6.81 10.69
N LYS A 108 0.76 7.07 11.56
CA LYS A 108 -0.26 6.08 11.96
C LYS A 108 -1.48 6.09 11.05
N ARG A 109 -1.62 7.12 10.19
CA ARG A 109 -2.76 7.26 9.29
C ARG A 109 -2.41 6.67 7.93
N ILE A 110 -3.10 5.61 7.54
CA ILE A 110 -3.02 5.06 6.18
C ILE A 110 -3.77 6.00 5.22
N THR A 111 -3.16 6.32 4.08
CA THR A 111 -3.76 7.13 3.01
C THR A 111 -4.24 6.25 1.86
N SER A 112 -3.46 5.23 1.51
CA SER A 112 -3.87 4.23 0.52
C SER A 112 -3.20 2.87 0.73
N VAL A 113 -3.83 1.83 0.20
CA VAL A 113 -3.26 0.48 0.08
C VAL A 113 -3.34 0.06 -1.38
N HIS A 114 -2.23 -0.36 -1.96
CA HIS A 114 -2.14 -0.86 -3.33
C HIS A 114 -1.85 -2.36 -3.28
N GLU A 115 -2.65 -3.15 -3.98
CA GLU A 115 -2.50 -4.59 -4.15
C GLU A 115 -1.99 -4.88 -5.57
N TYR A 116 -1.09 -5.84 -5.69
CA TYR A 116 -0.40 -6.16 -6.94
C TYR A 116 -0.76 -7.56 -7.41
N ASN A 117 -1.04 -7.69 -8.70
CA ASN A 117 -1.19 -8.99 -9.34
C ASN A 117 0.19 -9.66 -9.45
N GLN A 118 0.30 -10.92 -9.01
CA GLN A 118 1.57 -11.63 -8.94
C GLN A 118 2.08 -12.15 -10.30
N GLU A 119 1.18 -12.30 -11.27
CA GLU A 119 1.54 -12.71 -12.62
C GLU A 119 2.20 -11.55 -13.37
N PHE A 120 1.52 -10.40 -13.47
CA PHE A 120 2.00 -9.23 -14.21
C PHE A 120 2.94 -8.31 -13.40
N GLY A 121 2.87 -8.35 -12.06
CA GLY A 121 3.62 -7.43 -11.19
C GLY A 121 3.04 -6.01 -11.11
N ASN A 122 1.90 -5.78 -11.78
CA ASN A 122 1.21 -4.50 -11.85
C ASN A 122 0.13 -4.38 -10.78
N ILE A 123 -0.33 -3.14 -10.54
CA ILE A 123 -1.41 -2.86 -9.59
C ILE A 123 -2.70 -3.49 -10.09
N SER A 124 -3.38 -4.25 -9.22
CA SER A 124 -4.72 -4.80 -9.49
C SER A 124 -5.81 -4.04 -8.73
N ARG A 125 -5.48 -3.48 -7.56
CA ARG A 125 -6.44 -2.76 -6.74
C ARG A 125 -5.78 -1.65 -5.92
N VAL A 126 -6.49 -0.54 -5.76
CA VAL A 126 -6.10 0.56 -4.86
C VAL A 126 -7.27 0.91 -3.95
N LEU A 127 -7.06 0.83 -2.64
CA LEU A 127 -7.96 1.31 -1.60
C LEU A 127 -7.49 2.70 -1.17
N ILE A 128 -8.37 3.69 -1.22
CA ILE A 128 -8.09 5.06 -0.77
C ILE A 128 -8.85 5.30 0.52
N TYR A 129 -8.13 5.66 1.57
CA TYR A 129 -8.68 5.91 2.89
C TYR A 129 -9.02 7.38 3.09
N ARG A 130 -9.96 7.65 3.98
CA ARG A 130 -10.31 9.00 4.42
C ARG A 130 -9.26 9.54 5.38
N THR A 131 -9.44 10.82 5.75
CA THR A 131 -8.58 11.50 6.72
C THR A 131 -8.59 10.89 8.12
N ASP A 132 -9.53 9.98 8.42
CA ASP A 132 -9.54 9.19 9.66
C ASP A 132 -8.56 7.99 9.62
N GLY A 133 -8.00 7.66 8.45
CA GLY A 133 -7.08 6.54 8.25
C GLY A 133 -7.71 5.15 8.35
N ARG A 134 -9.03 5.06 8.44
CA ARG A 134 -9.76 3.81 8.71
C ARG A 134 -10.88 3.58 7.72
N SER A 135 -11.68 4.60 7.45
CA SER A 135 -12.80 4.49 6.53
C SER A 135 -12.32 4.56 5.09
N ILE A 136 -12.68 3.57 4.28
CA ILE A 136 -12.40 3.61 2.84
C ILE A 136 -13.30 4.66 2.19
N SER A 137 -12.71 5.54 1.38
CA SER A 137 -13.44 6.49 0.54
C SER A 137 -13.78 5.89 -0.80
N MET A 138 -12.81 5.22 -1.43
CA MET A 138 -12.93 4.68 -2.77
C MET A 138 -12.03 3.46 -2.95
N VAL A 139 -12.49 2.52 -3.78
CA VAL A 139 -11.68 1.42 -4.31
C VAL A 139 -11.61 1.56 -5.82
N LYS A 140 -10.41 1.47 -6.38
CA LYS A 140 -10.16 1.37 -7.82
C LYS A 140 -9.66 -0.03 -8.14
N GLU A 141 -10.25 -0.68 -9.13
CA GLU A 141 -9.80 -1.96 -9.66
C GLU A 141 -9.23 -1.76 -11.07
N TYR A 142 -8.13 -2.44 -11.33
CA TYR A 142 -7.33 -2.31 -12.53
C TYR A 142 -7.24 -3.65 -13.24
N ASN A 143 -7.23 -3.61 -14.57
CA ASN A 143 -6.72 -4.73 -15.34
C ASN A 143 -5.19 -4.73 -15.20
N PRO A 144 -4.58 -5.76 -14.59
CA PRO A 144 -3.14 -5.78 -14.37
C PRO A 144 -2.30 -5.94 -15.66
N GLU A 145 -2.89 -6.46 -16.74
CA GLU A 145 -2.20 -6.58 -18.03
C GLU A 145 -2.10 -5.23 -18.74
N THR A 146 -3.18 -4.45 -18.74
CA THR A 146 -3.25 -3.15 -19.43
C THR A 146 -3.00 -1.94 -18.52
N GLU A 147 -2.96 -2.14 -17.21
CA GLU A 147 -2.87 -1.10 -16.16
C GLU A 147 -4.03 -0.08 -16.17
N GLN A 148 -5.10 -0.39 -16.88
CA GLN A 148 -6.25 0.48 -17.01
C GLN A 148 -7.27 0.24 -15.88
N ILE A 149 -7.93 1.31 -15.42
CA ILE A 149 -8.99 1.23 -14.42
C ILE A 149 -10.23 0.61 -15.06
N VAL A 150 -10.68 -0.53 -14.56
CA VAL A 150 -11.89 -1.22 -15.03
C VAL A 150 -13.09 -0.94 -14.13
N ARG A 151 -12.85 -0.54 -12.88
CA ARG A 151 -13.93 -0.28 -11.91
C ARG A 151 -13.55 0.71 -10.82
N CYS A 152 -14.49 1.54 -10.42
CA CYS A 152 -14.41 2.41 -9.25
C CYS A 152 -15.62 2.17 -8.34
N ILE A 153 -15.39 1.97 -7.04
CA ILE A 153 -16.42 1.84 -6.01
C ILE A 153 -16.23 2.96 -5.01
N ASN A 154 -17.22 3.84 -4.89
CA ASN A 154 -17.23 4.91 -3.91
C ASN A 154 -18.10 4.53 -2.71
N TYR A 155 -17.66 4.91 -1.52
CA TYR A 155 -18.36 4.63 -0.27
C TYR A 155 -18.98 5.89 0.30
N LYS A 156 -20.11 5.76 0.99
CA LYS A 156 -20.74 6.85 1.74
C LYS A 156 -19.83 7.30 2.88
N ARG A 157 -19.90 8.58 3.24
CA ARG A 157 -19.12 9.11 4.38
C ARG A 157 -19.62 8.48 5.68
N ASN A 158 -18.70 8.09 6.55
CA ASN A 158 -18.99 7.47 7.86
C ASN A 158 -19.83 6.18 7.76
N SER A 159 -19.73 5.46 6.64
CA SER A 159 -20.45 4.21 6.40
C SER A 159 -19.65 3.32 5.46
N SER A 160 -19.81 1.99 5.60
CA SER A 160 -19.34 1.00 4.63
C SER A 160 -20.32 0.81 3.46
N ALA A 161 -21.43 1.54 3.43
CA ALA A 161 -22.38 1.48 2.33
C ALA A 161 -21.79 2.11 1.06
N ILE A 162 -21.98 1.42 -0.07
CA ILE A 162 -21.58 1.91 -1.38
C ILE A 162 -22.48 3.09 -1.77
N SER A 163 -21.88 4.19 -2.20
CA SER A 163 -22.57 5.34 -2.77
C SER A 163 -22.74 5.20 -4.28
N SER A 164 -21.69 4.73 -4.96
CA SER A 164 -21.73 4.51 -6.40
C SER A 164 -20.71 3.48 -6.87
N ILE A 165 -21.02 2.87 -8.01
CA ILE A 165 -20.13 1.97 -8.74
C ILE A 165 -20.06 2.45 -10.18
N SER A 166 -18.85 2.61 -10.69
CA SER A 166 -18.56 2.91 -12.09
C SER A 166 -17.80 1.74 -12.69
N ASN A 167 -18.29 1.14 -13.77
CA ASN A 167 -17.57 0.13 -14.55
C ASN A 167 -17.16 0.73 -15.89
N TYR A 168 -15.95 0.45 -16.34
CA TYR A 168 -15.36 0.99 -17.57
C TYR A 168 -15.03 -0.14 -18.52
N GLU A 169 -15.55 -0.06 -19.75
CA GLU A 169 -15.13 -0.90 -20.86
C GLU A 169 -14.11 -0.10 -21.68
N ILE A 170 -12.94 -0.68 -21.90
CA ILE A 170 -11.80 0.00 -22.52
C ILE A 170 -11.34 -0.78 -23.73
N LYS A 171 -11.10 -0.06 -24.82
CA LYS A 171 -10.55 -0.58 -26.07
C LYS A 171 -9.55 0.43 -26.63
N ASP A 172 -8.37 -0.02 -27.02
CA ASP A 172 -7.31 0.82 -27.61
C ASP A 172 -7.00 2.08 -26.76
N ASP A 173 -6.82 1.88 -25.45
CA ASP A 173 -6.57 2.94 -24.44
C ASP A 173 -7.66 4.01 -24.31
N ARG A 174 -8.87 3.73 -24.82
CA ARG A 174 -10.02 4.62 -24.72
C ARG A 174 -11.17 3.95 -24.00
N THR A 175 -11.76 4.65 -23.04
CA THR A 175 -13.02 4.22 -22.43
C THR A 175 -14.10 4.30 -23.50
N ILE A 176 -14.65 3.16 -23.89
CA ILE A 176 -15.71 3.07 -24.89
C ILE A 176 -17.10 3.05 -24.26
N LYS A 177 -17.19 2.66 -22.98
CA LYS A 177 -18.45 2.67 -22.24
C LYS A 177 -18.20 2.81 -20.76
N THR A 178 -19.06 3.59 -20.12
CA THR A 178 -19.10 3.68 -18.66
C THR A 178 -20.50 3.37 -18.15
N THR A 179 -20.60 2.44 -17.21
CA THR A 179 -21.87 2.09 -16.55
C THR A 179 -21.83 2.55 -15.11
N PHE A 180 -22.79 3.40 -14.71
CA PHE A 180 -22.87 3.98 -13.37
C PHE A 180 -24.09 3.47 -12.62
N TYR A 181 -23.87 2.97 -11.41
CA TYR A 181 -24.92 2.63 -10.46
C TYR A 181 -24.81 3.57 -9.27
N TYR A 182 -25.86 4.33 -9.00
CA TYR A 182 -25.94 5.20 -7.83
C TYR A 182 -26.92 4.59 -6.82
N ASN A 183 -26.53 4.57 -5.55
CA ASN A 183 -27.42 4.19 -4.46
C ASN A 183 -28.01 5.47 -3.84
N PRO A 184 -29.18 5.95 -4.31
CA PRO A 184 -29.82 7.11 -3.73
C PRO A 184 -30.06 6.87 -2.25
N LEU A 185 -29.77 7.88 -1.43
CA LEU A 185 -29.96 7.84 0.01
C LEU A 185 -31.33 7.23 0.35
N THR A 186 -31.33 6.19 1.20
CA THR A 186 -32.47 5.93 2.07
C THR A 186 -32.64 7.19 2.92
N LYS A 187 -33.69 7.96 2.66
CA LYS A 187 -34.12 9.08 3.50
C LYS A 187 -34.29 8.54 4.92
N ASN A 188 -33.32 8.79 5.80
CA ASN A 188 -33.58 8.77 7.24
C ASN A 188 -34.43 10.02 7.54
N LEU A 189 -35.74 9.93 7.29
CA LEU A 189 -36.73 10.82 7.86
C LEU A 189 -36.70 10.57 9.38
N THR A 190 -35.82 11.28 10.08
CA THR A 190 -36.00 11.45 11.52
C THR A 190 -37.18 12.39 11.68
N THR A 191 -38.38 11.82 11.78
CA THR A 191 -39.57 12.53 12.22
C THR A 191 -39.35 12.97 13.65
N ARG A 192 -38.98 14.24 13.84
CA ARG A 192 -39.24 14.93 15.11
C ARG A 192 -40.77 15.11 15.19
N PRO A 193 -41.41 14.87 16.35
CA PRO A 193 -42.83 15.15 16.49
C PRO A 193 -43.00 16.68 16.45
N VAL A 194 -43.50 17.19 15.33
CA VAL A 194 -43.98 18.58 15.26
C VAL A 194 -45.42 18.55 15.71
N SER A 195 -45.65 19.24 16.83
CA SER A 195 -46.96 19.61 17.36
C SER A 195 -47.90 20.08 16.25
N ASN A 196 -49.12 19.54 16.28
CA ASN A 196 -50.29 19.91 15.47
C ASN A 196 -50.31 21.38 15.03
N LYS A 197 -50.40 21.61 13.71
CA LYS A 197 -51.50 22.34 13.06
C LYS A 197 -51.32 22.37 11.54
N ASP A 198 -52.46 22.15 10.88
CA ASP A 198 -52.86 22.47 9.52
C ASP A 198 -52.34 21.60 8.36
N GLU A 199 -53.28 20.84 7.81
CA GLU A 199 -53.23 20.10 6.56
C GLU A 199 -53.10 21.06 5.37
N GLN A 200 -52.02 20.93 4.61
CA GLN A 200 -52.02 21.17 3.15
C GLN A 200 -51.18 20.06 2.50
N HIS A 201 -51.84 19.32 1.60
CA HIS A 201 -51.22 18.33 0.74
C HIS A 201 -50.27 19.03 -0.23
N ASP A 202 -48.96 18.80 -0.09
CA ASP A 202 -47.98 19.10 -1.13
C ASP A 202 -47.45 17.79 -1.74
N ASP A 203 -47.61 17.70 -3.06
CA ASP A 203 -47.21 16.60 -3.92
C ASP A 203 -45.75 16.18 -3.73
N VAL A 204 -45.53 14.86 -3.68
CA VAL A 204 -44.21 14.23 -3.74
C VAL A 204 -43.61 14.48 -5.13
N ASN A 205 -42.75 15.49 -5.26
CA ASN A 205 -42.01 15.76 -6.49
C ASN A 205 -41.06 14.58 -6.84
N PRO A 206 -41.16 13.95 -8.02
CA PRO A 206 -40.14 13.02 -8.49
C PRO A 206 -38.83 13.78 -8.75
N VAL A 207 -37.69 13.12 -8.55
CA VAL A 207 -36.36 13.68 -8.86
C VAL A 207 -36.37 14.23 -10.29
N ARG A 208 -36.23 15.55 -10.43
CA ARG A 208 -36.37 16.24 -11.72
C ARG A 208 -35.29 15.75 -12.68
N GLU A 209 -35.70 15.36 -13.88
CA GLU A 209 -34.88 14.92 -15.02
C GLU A 209 -33.65 15.81 -15.30
N ILE A 210 -33.75 17.09 -14.90
CA ILE A 210 -32.71 18.11 -14.97
C ILE A 210 -31.45 17.74 -14.16
N ASP A 211 -31.60 17.06 -13.02
CA ASP A 211 -30.45 16.67 -12.17
C ASP A 211 -29.70 15.48 -12.74
N LYS A 212 -30.40 14.59 -13.47
CA LYS A 212 -29.80 13.46 -14.17
C LYS A 212 -28.98 13.93 -15.37
N ALA A 213 -29.52 14.81 -16.19
CA ALA A 213 -28.82 15.38 -17.36
C ALA A 213 -27.60 16.22 -16.95
N LYS A 214 -27.65 16.92 -15.81
CA LYS A 214 -26.49 17.64 -15.25
C LYS A 214 -25.41 16.67 -14.76
N MET A 215 -25.79 15.56 -14.11
CA MET A 215 -24.84 14.52 -13.70
C MET A 215 -24.19 13.84 -14.92
N GLU A 216 -24.96 13.51 -15.95
CA GLU A 216 -24.46 12.90 -17.20
C GLU A 216 -23.45 13.82 -17.91
N LYS A 217 -23.76 15.12 -18.05
CA LYS A 217 -22.81 16.10 -18.60
C LYS A 217 -21.54 16.27 -17.75
N LEU A 218 -21.67 16.21 -16.43
CA LEU A 218 -20.51 16.31 -15.52
C LEU A 218 -19.58 15.11 -15.70
N ILE A 219 -20.16 13.91 -15.80
CA ILE A 219 -19.45 12.65 -16.06
C ILE A 219 -18.72 12.73 -17.40
N ASP A 220 -19.42 13.08 -18.48
CA ASP A 220 -18.80 13.19 -19.81
C ASP A 220 -17.61 14.17 -19.82
N ASN A 221 -17.72 15.29 -19.11
CA ASN A 221 -16.66 16.28 -19.04
C ASN A 221 -15.46 15.82 -18.17
N LEU A 222 -15.67 15.02 -17.13
CA LEU A 222 -14.61 14.51 -16.25
C LEU A 222 -13.78 13.38 -16.88
N PHE A 223 -14.33 12.67 -17.87
CA PHE A 223 -13.70 11.49 -18.48
C PHE A 223 -13.35 11.65 -19.96
N ARG A 224 -13.65 12.82 -20.57
CA ARG A 224 -13.27 13.13 -21.96
C ARG A 224 -11.77 13.41 -22.12
N ASP A 225 -11.12 13.92 -21.08
CA ASP A 225 -9.68 14.16 -21.09
C ASP A 225 -8.94 12.98 -20.42
N LYS A 226 -7.91 12.48 -21.10
CA LYS A 226 -7.09 11.32 -20.70
C LYS A 226 -6.71 11.41 -19.22
N LEU A 227 -7.35 10.62 -18.35
CA LEU A 227 -6.93 10.46 -16.96
C LEU A 227 -5.66 9.62 -16.91
N THR A 228 -4.51 10.24 -17.15
CA THR A 228 -3.21 9.67 -16.80
C THR A 228 -2.91 9.96 -15.33
N PHE A 229 -2.06 9.15 -14.69
CA PHE A 229 -1.66 9.28 -13.28
C PHE A 229 -1.25 10.72 -12.87
N SER A 230 -0.69 11.49 -13.81
CA SER A 230 -0.28 12.88 -13.63
C SER A 230 -1.42 13.90 -13.50
N SER A 231 -2.66 13.54 -13.85
CA SER A 231 -3.80 14.46 -13.87
C SER A 231 -4.55 14.59 -12.52
N LEU A 232 -4.17 13.79 -11.52
CA LEU A 232 -4.86 13.74 -10.22
C LEU A 232 -3.92 13.91 -9.01
N SER A 233 -2.71 14.44 -9.22
CA SER A 233 -1.89 14.91 -8.10
C SER A 233 -2.43 16.26 -7.61
N LEU A 234 -3.07 16.24 -6.44
CA LEU A 234 -3.24 17.41 -5.56
C LEU A 234 -1.98 17.58 -4.72
#